data_AF-A0A9P7ASW2-F1
#
_entry.id   AF-A0A9P7ASW2-F1
#
_cell.length_a   1.000
_cell.length_b   1.000
_cell.length_c   1.000
_cell.angle_alpha   90.00
_cell.angle_beta   90.00
_cell.angle_gamma   90.00
#
_symmetry.space_group_name_H-M   'P 1'
#
loop_
_entity.id
_entity.type
_entity.pdbx_description
1 polymer ?
#
loop_
_entity_poly.entity_id
_entity_poly.type
_entity_poly.pdbx_seq_one_letter_code
_entity_poly.pdbx_strand_id
1 'polypeptide(L)' 'QDILRSLARDFSAAPDVSSFLFFSSEEVTRLKASYAYIHECPNFTGQFPWDVGMRELGMIKARSLGPSKTFALGFYVMT' A
#
# COMPACT_ATOMS: atom_id res chain seq x y z
N GLN A 1 10.46 -16.51 7.32
CA GLN A 1 10.43 -15.08 6.94
C GLN A 1 10.52 -14.85 5.43
N ASP A 2 11.04 -15.79 4.64
CA ASP A 2 11.29 -15.56 3.21
C ASP A 2 10.04 -15.59 2.33
N ILE A 3 8.99 -16.30 2.76
CA ILE A 3 7.73 -16.42 2.01
C ILE A 3 6.98 -15.07 1.94
N LEU A 4 6.86 -14.35 3.06
CA LEU A 4 6.24 -13.02 3.05
C LEU A 4 7.08 -12.03 2.26
N ARG A 5 8.41 -12.13 2.32
CA ARG A 5 9.31 -11.29 1.51
C ARG A 5 9.25 -11.62 0.02
N SER A 6 9.08 -12.89 -0.37
CA SER A 6 8.89 -13.25 -1.77
C SER A 6 7.56 -12.74 -2.27
N LEU A 7 6.47 -12.98 -1.53
CA LEU A 7 5.14 -12.48 -1.89
C LEU A 7 5.08 -10.95 -1.97
N ALA A 8 5.76 -10.23 -1.06
CA ALA A 8 5.86 -8.78 -1.13
C ALA A 8 6.62 -8.30 -2.37
N ARG A 9 7.69 -9.00 -2.77
CA ARG A 9 8.44 -8.70 -4.00
C ARG A 9 7.61 -8.98 -5.25
N ASP A 10 6.92 -10.11 -5.28
CA ASP A 10 6.07 -10.49 -6.41
C ASP A 10 4.89 -9.51 -6.54
N PHE A 11 4.28 -9.15 -5.40
CA PHE A 11 3.25 -8.12 -5.33
C PHE A 11 3.78 -6.74 -5.72
N SER A 12 5.04 -6.40 -5.44
CA SER A 12 5.63 -5.13 -5.86
C SER A 12 5.89 -5.13 -7.38
N ALA A 13 6.41 -6.23 -7.92
CA ALA A 13 6.81 -6.36 -9.32
C ALA A 13 5.63 -6.44 -10.30
N ALA A 14 4.50 -7.01 -9.88
CA ALA A 14 3.33 -7.21 -10.75
C ALA A 14 2.06 -6.54 -10.17
N PRO A 15 1.12 -6.10 -11.00
CA PRO A 15 1.24 -5.89 -12.45
C PRO A 15 2.25 -4.78 -12.79
N ASP A 16 2.89 -4.88 -13.96
CA ASP A 16 3.82 -3.85 -14.45
C ASP A 16 3.07 -2.53 -14.68
N VAL A 17 3.62 -1.41 -14.23
CA VAL A 17 3.05 -0.07 -14.43
C VAL A 17 2.88 0.22 -15.92
N SER A 18 3.75 -0.30 -16.79
CA SER A 18 3.63 -0.14 -18.24
C SER A 18 2.35 -0.74 -18.83
N SER A 19 1.72 -1.70 -18.13
CA SER A 19 0.44 -2.28 -18.55
C SER A 19 -0.75 -1.35 -18.30
N PHE A 20 -0.56 -0.24 -17.56
CA PHE A 20 -1.58 0.75 -17.30
C PHE A 20 -1.37 2.00 -18.16
N LEU A 21 -2.20 2.16 -19.20
CA LEU A 21 -2.11 3.26 -20.17
C LEU A 21 -2.34 4.67 -19.58
N PHE A 22 -3.00 4.77 -18.42
CA PHE A 22 -3.48 6.05 -17.87
C PHE A 22 -3.11 6.29 -16.41
N PHE A 23 -2.27 5.45 -15.81
CA PHE A 23 -1.92 5.59 -14.40
C PHE A 23 -0.43 5.85 -14.22
N SER A 24 -0.10 6.82 -13.37
CA SER A 24 1.26 6.98 -12.84
C SER A 24 1.64 5.81 -11.93
N SER A 25 2.93 5.60 -11.73
CA SER A 25 3.44 4.56 -10.81
C SER A 25 2.87 4.70 -9.39
N GLU A 26 2.68 5.93 -8.90
CA GLU A 26 2.06 6.18 -7.58
C GLU A 26 0.58 5.82 -7.55
N GLU A 27 -0.15 6.07 -8.63
CA GLU A 27 -1.56 5.67 -8.74
C GLU A 27 -1.74 4.16 -8.83
N VAL A 28 -0.88 3.47 -9.60
CA VAL A 28 -0.87 2.01 -9.65
C VAL A 28 -0.58 1.42 -8.26
N THR A 29 0.37 2.00 -7.51
CA THR A 29 0.70 1.53 -6.15
C THR A 29 -0.50 1.71 -5.21
N ARG A 30 -1.18 2.87 -5.27
CA ARG A 30 -2.41 3.11 -4.50
C ARG A 30 -3.54 2.17 -4.89
N LEU A 31 -3.68 1.87 -6.18
CA LEU A 31 -4.68 0.95 -6.69
C LEU A 31 -4.43 -0.47 -6.18
N LYS A 32 -3.18 -0.95 -6.21
CA LYS A 32 -2.75 -2.25 -5.69
C LYS A 32 -3.07 -2.38 -4.20
N ALA A 33 -2.72 -1.38 -3.40
CA ALA A 33 -3.00 -1.37 -1.96
C ALA A 33 -4.51 -1.41 -1.68
N SER A 34 -5.30 -0.61 -2.40
CA SER A 34 -6.77 -0.59 -2.30
C SER A 34 -7.38 -1.94 -2.68
N TYR A 35 -6.88 -2.55 -3.75
CA TYR A 35 -7.32 -3.86 -4.23
C TYR A 35 -7.05 -4.96 -3.21
N ALA A 36 -5.80 -5.04 -2.69
CA ALA A 36 -5.43 -6.00 -1.66
C ALA A 36 -6.32 -5.85 -0.41
N TYR A 37 -6.59 -4.62 0.01
CA TYR A 37 -7.49 -4.35 1.12
C TYR A 37 -8.93 -4.81 0.83
N ILE A 38 -9.53 -4.45 -0.31
CA ILE A 38 -10.92 -4.80 -0.63
C ILE A 38 -11.11 -6.33 -0.73
N HIS A 39 -10.14 -7.05 -1.30
CA HIS A 39 -10.25 -8.49 -1.50
C HIS A 39 -10.02 -9.31 -0.22
N GLU A 40 -9.24 -8.81 0.74
CA GLU A 40 -9.05 -9.50 2.04
C GLU A 40 -9.97 -8.98 3.17
N CYS A 41 -10.47 -7.74 3.08
CA CYS A 41 -11.35 -7.15 4.09
C CYS A 41 -12.62 -7.96 4.42
N PRO A 42 -13.36 -8.59 3.48
CA PRO A 42 -14.55 -9.35 3.84
C PRO A 42 -14.25 -10.58 4.68
N ASN A 43 -13.02 -11.10 4.64
CA ASN A 43 -12.63 -12.30 5.37
C ASN A 43 -11.83 -11.99 6.64
N PHE A 44 -11.32 -10.76 6.86
CA PHE A 44 -10.53 -10.27 8.02
C PHE A 44 -9.45 -11.25 8.57
N THR A 45 -9.06 -12.24 7.78
CA THR A 45 -8.27 -13.39 8.22
C THR A 45 -6.80 -13.23 7.83
N GLY A 46 -6.48 -12.25 6.99
CA GLY A 46 -5.13 -12.01 6.48
C GLY A 46 -4.53 -10.69 6.97
N GLN A 47 -3.22 -10.72 7.21
CA GLN A 47 -2.40 -9.54 7.44
C GLN A 47 -1.77 -9.00 6.15
N PHE A 48 -1.96 -9.70 5.03
CA PHE A 48 -1.30 -9.40 3.76
C PHE A 48 -1.43 -7.94 3.30
N PRO A 49 -2.61 -7.29 3.24
CA PRO A 49 -2.72 -5.90 2.82
C PRO A 49 -2.00 -4.94 3.76
N TRP A 50 -1.89 -5.29 5.04
CA TRP A 50 -1.11 -4.54 6.02
C TRP A 50 0.38 -4.77 5.83
N ASP A 51 0.81 -6.00 5.53
CA ASP A 51 2.22 -6.30 5.30
C ASP A 51 2.77 -5.68 4.01
N VAL A 52 2.00 -5.68 2.92
CA VAL A 52 2.48 -5.21 1.60
C VAL A 52 2.03 -3.79 1.24
N GLY A 53 0.97 -3.27 1.88
CA GLY A 53 0.28 -2.06 1.45
C GLY A 53 0.09 -0.99 2.53
N MET A 54 0.54 -1.20 3.77
CA MET A 54 0.16 -0.33 4.90
C MET A 54 0.56 1.14 4.74
N ARG A 55 1.70 1.44 4.11
CA ARG A 55 2.08 2.84 3.82
C ARG A 55 1.03 3.52 2.94
N GLU A 56 0.65 2.90 1.83
CA GLU A 56 -0.33 3.47 0.90
C GLU A 56 -1.73 3.49 1.51
N LEU A 57 -2.12 2.46 2.26
CA LEU A 57 -3.38 2.44 3.01
C LEU A 57 -3.45 3.57 4.04
N GLY A 58 -2.35 3.83 4.74
CA GLY A 58 -2.23 4.96 5.66
C GLY A 58 -2.40 6.30 4.95
N MET A 59 -1.77 6.48 3.78
CA MET A 59 -1.93 7.68 2.96
C MET A 59 -3.35 7.83 2.39
N ILE A 60 -3.99 6.74 1.99
CA ILE A 60 -5.40 6.73 1.56
C ILE A 60 -6.29 7.17 2.73
N LYS A 61 -6.10 6.57 3.91
CA LYS A 61 -6.88 6.90 5.11
C LYS A 61 -6.67 8.35 5.54
N ALA A 62 -5.43 8.84 5.56
CA ALA A 62 -5.10 10.22 5.90
C ALA A 62 -5.81 11.21 4.97
N ARG A 63 -5.83 10.95 3.66
CA ARG A 63 -6.55 11.76 2.68
C ARG A 63 -8.07 11.69 2.86
N SER A 64 -8.62 10.53 3.24
CA SER A 64 -10.08 10.37 3.44
C SER A 64 -10.62 11.15 4.64
N LEU A 65 -9.78 11.45 5.64
CA LEU A 65 -10.19 12.12 6.88
C LEU A 65 -10.07 13.65 6.81
N GLY A 66 -9.63 14.21 5.67
CA GLY A 66 -9.49 15.64 5.46
C GLY A 66 -8.04 16.13 5.47
N PRO A 67 -7.77 17.40 5.83
CA PRO A 67 -6.44 17.97 5.84
C PRO A 67 -5.50 17.14 6.73
N SER A 68 -4.39 16.67 6.15
CA SER A 68 -3.38 15.91 6.86
C SER A 68 -2.02 16.58 6.75
N LYS A 69 -1.23 16.52 7.82
CA LYS A 69 0.15 17.01 7.83
C LYS A 69 1.10 15.83 7.70
N THR A 70 1.80 15.73 6.57
CA THR A 70 2.83 14.72 6.36
C THR A 70 4.08 15.12 7.15
N PHE A 71 4.54 14.25 8.03
CA PHE A 71 5.82 14.41 8.72
C PHE A 71 6.89 13.58 8.00
N ALA A 72 8.07 14.18 7.78
CA ALA A 72 9.21 13.44 7.26
C ALA A 72 9.72 12.46 8.33
N LEU A 73 10.24 11.31 7.89
CA LEU A 73 10.70 10.22 8.77
C LEU A 73 11.71 10.69 9.84
N GLY A 74 12.55 11.69 9.52
CA GLY A 74 13.50 12.27 10.46
C GLY A 74 12.88 12.93 11.70
N PHE A 75 11.60 13.31 11.65
CA PHE A 75 10.87 13.84 12.81
C PHE A 75 10.13 12.76 13.61
N TYR A 76 10.09 11.50 13.13
CA TYR A 76 9.37 10.40 13.77
C TYR A 76 10.23 9.59 14.75
N VAL A 77 11.55 9.64 14.61
CA VAL A 77 12.51 8.87 15.45
C VAL A 77 12.88 9.59 16.76
N MET A 78 12.37 10.81 16.97
CA MET A 78 12.76 11.70 18.07
C MET A 78 11.72 11.80 19.20
N THR A 79 10.92 10.75 19.38
CA THR A 79 9.96 10.55 20.50
C THR A 79 9.98 9.09 20.90
#